data_AF-A0A4Y2T5M5-F1
#
_entry.id   AF-A0A4Y2T5M5-F1
#
_cell.length_a   1.000
_cell.length_b   1.000
_cell.length_c   1.000
_cell.angle_alpha   90.00
_cell.angle_beta   90.00
_cell.angle_gamma   90.00
#
_symmetry.space_group_name_H-M   'P 1'
#
loop_
_entity.id
_entity.type
_entity.pdbx_description
1 polymer ?
#
loop_
_entity_poly.entity_id
_entity_poly.type
_entity_poly.pdbx_seq_one_letter_code
_entity_poly.pdbx_strand_id
1 'polypeptide(L)'
;MTKWTFVKDRAKYAVAVCNFKQNGPHRLHLTVGDTVHILQEKEDWFYGCSTKNKNVWGIFPKSYVVVKESIVDKTGPHEAIIPREPPIVQEITSVIREWGVIWKQLYTMREPEFEIIRNMMYELIEWRRKIMSGTLPVDELKELKQKSTTKIDVGNAILGLDLVVRDEHGNMLNPDITSAIDLYRAHELATQRIKLMASNSVDDDDNRNQKSLSRHVHSFYVTVKNFVCRIGDDADLLMTLYDAKEGRCISESYLVKWSKEGLAKDLEQLNNLRVLFTDLGIKDLQREKMFLICQIIRIGSMELKDYDHKRSTHIQRKTSDGLRRPFGVAAMEITDIMNGKLDIDEEKQYFIPFVQCSERDFLDSLLRKVLTMKEVTQKEHKGQGLWVCLKLLHGDIKQVKEENPHLISPSTAVARKMGFPDIILPGKKETLLLFNYL
;
A
#
# COMPACT_ATOMS: atom_id res chain seq x y z
N MET A 1 41.36 -13.25 -54.70
CA MET A 1 40.76 -14.00 -53.58
C MET A 1 40.73 -13.10 -52.36
N THR A 2 39.53 -12.73 -51.92
CA THR A 2 39.27 -11.89 -50.75
C THR A 2 39.74 -12.63 -49.50
N LYS A 3 40.74 -12.09 -48.79
CA LYS A 3 41.29 -12.65 -47.55
C LYS A 3 40.31 -12.43 -46.40
N TRP A 4 40.32 -13.30 -45.40
CA TRP A 4 39.60 -13.08 -44.15
C TRP A 4 40.18 -11.86 -43.43
N THR A 5 39.32 -10.95 -42.99
CA THR A 5 39.70 -9.73 -42.28
C THR A 5 39.17 -9.77 -40.86
N PHE A 6 39.97 -9.31 -39.90
CA PHE A 6 39.51 -9.21 -38.51
C PHE A 6 38.39 -8.18 -38.37
N VAL A 7 37.39 -8.52 -37.56
CA VAL A 7 36.22 -7.67 -37.34
C VAL A 7 36.54 -6.58 -36.32
N LYS A 8 35.95 -5.39 -36.51
CA LYS A 8 36.05 -4.27 -35.56
C LYS A 8 35.47 -4.67 -34.20
N ASP A 9 36.02 -4.11 -33.11
CA ASP A 9 35.61 -4.43 -31.73
C ASP A 9 34.08 -4.33 -31.50
N ARG A 10 33.40 -3.38 -32.15
CA ARG A 10 31.94 -3.19 -32.08
C ARG A 10 31.10 -4.32 -32.71
N ALA A 11 31.72 -5.21 -33.49
CA ALA A 11 31.05 -6.26 -34.24
C ALA A 11 31.51 -7.67 -33.86
N LYS A 12 32.16 -7.81 -32.70
CA LYS A 12 32.63 -9.10 -32.18
C LYS A 12 31.55 -9.93 -31.48
N TYR A 13 30.36 -9.38 -31.25
CA TYR A 13 29.23 -10.08 -30.63
C TYR A 13 28.01 -10.08 -31.54
N ALA A 14 27.41 -11.24 -31.75
CA ALA A 14 26.18 -11.36 -32.53
C ALA A 14 25.24 -12.41 -31.98
N VAL A 15 23.96 -12.28 -32.34
CA VAL A 15 22.89 -13.21 -31.97
C VAL A 15 22.27 -13.77 -33.24
N ALA A 16 22.12 -15.10 -33.31
CA ALA A 16 21.47 -15.76 -34.42
C ALA A 16 19.97 -15.42 -34.46
N VAL A 17 19.50 -14.93 -35.61
CA VAL A 17 18.09 -14.62 -35.88
C VAL A 17 17.40 -15.71 -36.67
N CYS A 18 18.16 -16.55 -37.37
CA CYS A 18 17.67 -17.66 -38.17
C CYS A 18 18.40 -18.95 -37.80
N ASN A 19 17.71 -20.10 -37.95
CA ASN A 19 18.33 -21.41 -37.79
C ASN A 19 19.27 -21.68 -38.98
N PHE A 20 20.53 -21.99 -38.72
CA PHE A 20 21.51 -22.38 -39.72
C PHE A 20 21.98 -23.81 -39.45
N LYS A 21 21.52 -24.75 -40.27
CA LYS A 21 21.96 -26.14 -40.27
C LYS A 21 22.35 -26.54 -41.69
N GLN A 22 23.65 -26.60 -41.94
CA GLN A 22 24.18 -27.06 -43.22
C GLN A 22 25.35 -27.99 -42.97
N ASN A 23 25.26 -29.19 -43.54
CA ASN A 23 26.35 -30.17 -43.48
C ASN A 23 27.46 -29.73 -44.45
N GLY A 24 28.54 -29.18 -43.89
CA GLY A 24 29.73 -28.81 -44.62
C GLY A 24 30.92 -28.62 -43.69
N PRO A 25 32.16 -28.71 -44.22
CA PRO A 25 33.36 -28.56 -43.41
C PRO A 25 33.39 -27.17 -42.76
N HIS A 26 33.73 -27.13 -41.47
CA HIS A 26 33.88 -25.91 -40.67
C HIS A 26 32.62 -25.03 -40.56
N ARG A 27 31.41 -25.53 -40.87
CA ARG A 27 30.16 -24.77 -40.69
C ARG A 27 29.67 -24.86 -39.24
N LEU A 28 29.49 -23.70 -38.61
CA LEU A 28 28.98 -23.64 -37.24
C LEU A 28 27.46 -23.72 -37.27
N HIS A 29 26.87 -24.72 -36.62
CA HIS A 29 25.42 -24.85 -36.53
C HIS A 29 24.88 -23.80 -35.55
N LEU A 30 23.88 -23.02 -36.00
CA LEU A 30 23.25 -21.99 -35.18
C LEU A 30 21.75 -22.26 -35.07
N THR A 31 21.23 -22.05 -33.87
CA THR A 31 19.79 -21.99 -33.61
C THR A 31 19.37 -20.57 -33.23
N VAL A 32 18.13 -20.20 -33.52
CA VAL A 32 17.61 -18.86 -33.19
C VAL A 32 17.84 -18.55 -31.71
N GLY A 33 18.46 -17.40 -31.44
CA GLY A 33 18.82 -16.96 -30.09
C GLY A 33 20.20 -17.40 -29.61
N ASP A 34 20.94 -18.20 -30.38
CA ASP A 34 22.34 -18.52 -30.06
C ASP A 34 23.22 -17.27 -30.15
N THR A 35 24.11 -17.12 -29.18
CA THR A 35 25.07 -16.04 -29.11
C THR A 35 26.43 -16.54 -29.63
N VAL A 36 27.08 -15.74 -30.46
CA VAL A 36 28.35 -16.08 -31.12
C VAL A 36 29.35 -14.94 -30.99
N HIS A 37 30.62 -15.30 -30.87
CA HIS A 37 31.74 -14.37 -30.96
C HIS A 37 32.31 -14.39 -32.37
N ILE A 38 32.42 -13.23 -32.99
CA ILE A 38 32.94 -13.07 -34.35
C ILE A 38 34.40 -12.64 -34.27
N LEU A 39 35.28 -13.41 -34.92
CA LEU A 39 36.70 -13.10 -35.02
C LEU A 39 37.04 -12.45 -36.38
N GLN A 40 36.56 -13.06 -37.45
CA GLN A 40 36.87 -12.63 -38.81
C GLN A 40 35.61 -12.56 -39.67
N GLU A 41 35.65 -11.73 -40.70
CA GLU A 41 34.63 -11.63 -41.72
C GLU A 41 35.22 -11.79 -43.12
N LYS A 42 34.43 -12.34 -44.02
CA LYS A 42 34.73 -12.46 -45.44
C LYS A 42 33.43 -12.42 -46.23
N GLU A 43 33.26 -11.39 -47.07
CA GLU A 43 32.06 -11.21 -47.93
C GLU A 43 30.77 -11.39 -47.10
N ASP A 44 30.00 -12.45 -47.37
CA ASP A 44 28.73 -12.77 -46.69
C ASP A 44 28.87 -13.76 -45.53
N TRP A 45 30.10 -14.05 -45.08
CA TRP A 45 30.40 -15.00 -44.01
C TRP A 45 31.12 -14.34 -42.84
N PHE A 46 30.77 -14.80 -41.64
CA PHE A 46 31.53 -14.60 -40.43
C PHE A 46 32.22 -15.90 -40.02
N TYR A 47 33.36 -15.78 -39.35
CA TYR A 47 34.08 -16.86 -38.71
C TYR A 47 34.19 -16.56 -37.22
N GLY A 48 33.81 -17.53 -36.39
CA GLY A 48 33.65 -17.32 -34.96
C GLY A 48 33.39 -18.59 -34.18
N CYS A 49 33.08 -18.44 -32.90
CA CYS A 49 32.75 -19.53 -32.00
C CYS A 49 31.45 -19.27 -31.23
N SER A 50 30.83 -20.34 -30.73
CA SER A 50 29.64 -20.23 -29.88
C SER A 50 30.01 -19.74 -28.48
N THR A 51 29.25 -18.81 -27.91
CA THR A 51 29.47 -18.38 -26.51
C THR A 51 29.19 -19.51 -25.52
N LYS A 52 28.31 -20.47 -25.88
CA LYS A 52 28.00 -21.66 -25.05
C LYS A 52 29.14 -22.66 -25.04
N ASN A 53 29.84 -22.81 -26.16
CA ASN A 53 30.95 -23.74 -26.30
C ASN A 53 32.08 -23.10 -27.13
N LYS A 54 33.04 -22.50 -26.41
CA LYS A 54 34.18 -21.75 -26.99
C LYS A 54 35.14 -22.62 -27.80
N ASN A 55 35.03 -23.95 -27.70
CA ASN A 55 35.87 -24.90 -28.43
C ASN A 55 35.35 -25.18 -29.84
N VAL A 56 34.10 -24.82 -30.14
CA VAL A 56 33.48 -25.06 -31.46
C VAL A 56 33.59 -23.81 -32.30
N TRP A 57 34.53 -23.84 -33.25
CA TRP A 57 34.77 -22.78 -34.22
C TRP A 57 34.18 -23.14 -35.58
N GLY A 58 33.69 -22.13 -36.29
CA GLY A 58 33.22 -22.33 -37.65
C GLY A 58 32.74 -21.05 -38.32
N ILE A 59 32.32 -21.21 -39.56
CA ILE A 59 31.75 -20.16 -40.40
C ILE A 59 30.23 -20.17 -40.36
N PHE A 60 29.62 -19.00 -40.43
CA PHE A 60 28.17 -18.80 -40.51
C PHE A 60 27.84 -17.55 -41.35
N PRO A 61 26.68 -17.50 -42.03
CA PRO A 61 26.35 -16.37 -42.90
C PRO A 61 26.03 -15.10 -42.09
N LYS A 62 26.41 -13.92 -42.61
CA LYS A 62 26.09 -12.63 -42.00
C LYS A 62 24.59 -12.38 -41.90
N SER A 63 23.81 -12.83 -42.87
CA SER A 63 22.35 -12.66 -42.91
C SER A 63 21.59 -13.44 -41.84
N TYR A 64 22.24 -14.41 -41.18
CA TYR A 64 21.61 -15.27 -40.16
C TYR A 64 21.86 -14.76 -38.74
N VAL A 65 22.65 -13.70 -38.58
CA VAL A 65 23.02 -13.13 -37.28
C VAL A 65 22.82 -11.63 -37.28
N VAL A 66 22.42 -11.08 -36.14
CA VAL A 66 22.39 -9.64 -35.89
C VAL A 66 23.50 -9.29 -34.93
N VAL A 67 24.39 -8.42 -35.39
CA VAL A 67 25.48 -7.88 -34.57
C VAL A 67 24.87 -6.98 -33.49
N LYS A 68 25.30 -7.21 -32.24
CA LYS A 68 24.89 -6.41 -31.08
C LYS A 68 26.10 -5.69 -30.50
N GLU A 69 25.87 -4.55 -29.88
CA GLU A 69 26.95 -3.81 -29.21
C GLU A 69 27.53 -4.61 -28.04
N SER A 70 28.85 -4.68 -27.99
CA SER A 70 29.62 -5.32 -26.92
C SER A 70 30.80 -4.47 -26.52
N ILE A 71 31.13 -4.51 -25.23
CA ILE A 71 32.36 -3.98 -24.64
C ILE A 71 33.41 -5.08 -24.76
N VAL A 72 34.55 -4.74 -25.34
CA VAL A 72 35.69 -5.64 -25.45
C VAL A 72 36.67 -5.28 -24.35
N ASP A 73 36.73 -6.11 -23.33
CA ASP A 73 37.70 -5.97 -22.25
C ASP A 73 38.98 -6.75 -22.61
N LYS A 74 40.10 -6.01 -22.70
CA LYS A 74 41.44 -6.52 -23.03
C LYS A 74 42.37 -6.53 -21.82
N THR A 75 41.86 -6.31 -20.60
CA THR A 75 42.67 -6.21 -19.38
C THR A 75 43.17 -7.58 -18.88
N GLY A 76 42.51 -8.67 -19.26
CA GLY A 76 42.90 -10.04 -18.92
C GLY A 76 43.78 -10.75 -19.97
N PRO A 77 44.28 -11.96 -19.67
CA PRO A 77 45.06 -12.79 -20.62
C PRO A 77 44.24 -13.26 -21.84
N HIS A 78 42.92 -13.13 -21.79
CA HIS A 78 42.00 -13.44 -22.88
C HIS A 78 41.04 -12.27 -23.12
N GLU A 79 40.71 -12.01 -24.38
CA GLU A 79 39.75 -10.99 -24.77
C GLU A 79 38.34 -11.39 -24.28
N ALA A 80 37.78 -10.61 -23.35
CA ALA A 80 36.43 -10.82 -22.83
C ALA A 80 35.44 -9.92 -23.58
N ILE A 81 34.49 -10.53 -24.27
CA ILE A 81 33.44 -9.82 -25.02
C ILE A 81 32.19 -9.79 -24.14
N ILE A 82 31.84 -8.61 -23.63
CA ILE A 82 30.72 -8.41 -22.71
C ILE A 82 29.59 -7.68 -23.45
N PRO A 83 28.38 -8.23 -23.54
CA PRO A 83 27.24 -7.54 -24.17
C PRO A 83 26.93 -6.23 -23.45
N ARG A 84 26.57 -5.17 -24.19
CA ARG A 84 26.16 -3.86 -23.61
C ARG A 84 24.74 -3.87 -23.03
N GLU A 85 24.37 -4.95 -22.35
CA GLU A 85 23.08 -5.11 -21.68
C GLU A 85 23.23 -4.81 -20.18
N PRO A 86 22.21 -4.29 -19.48
CA PRO A 86 22.28 -4.07 -18.03
C PRO A 86 22.67 -5.37 -17.30
N PRO A 87 23.52 -5.32 -16.24
CA PRO A 87 23.98 -6.52 -15.54
C PRO A 87 22.84 -7.43 -15.07
N ILE A 88 21.75 -6.83 -14.58
CA ILE A 88 20.55 -7.58 -14.14
C ILE A 88 19.90 -8.38 -15.27
N VAL A 89 19.95 -7.90 -16.51
CA VAL A 89 19.40 -8.63 -17.67
C VAL A 89 20.26 -9.85 -17.99
N GLN A 90 21.59 -9.70 -17.90
CA GLN A 90 22.52 -10.81 -18.10
C GLN A 90 22.33 -11.88 -17.03
N GLU A 91 22.14 -11.44 -15.79
CA GLU A 91 21.86 -12.31 -14.65
C GLU A 91 20.54 -13.06 -14.82
N ILE A 92 19.42 -12.36 -15.06
CA ILE A 92 18.12 -13.00 -15.31
C ILE A 92 18.22 -14.03 -16.45
N THR A 93 18.95 -13.71 -17.51
CA THR A 93 19.14 -14.62 -18.65
C THR A 93 19.91 -15.89 -18.25
N SER A 94 20.91 -15.76 -17.38
CA SER A 94 21.72 -16.88 -16.89
C SER A 94 20.91 -17.76 -15.94
N VAL A 95 20.19 -17.13 -14.99
CA VAL A 95 19.33 -17.81 -14.02
C VAL A 95 18.22 -18.60 -14.72
N ILE A 96 17.52 -18.02 -15.70
CA ILE A 96 16.46 -18.74 -16.43
C ILE A 96 17.05 -19.94 -17.21
N ARG A 97 18.28 -19.85 -17.72
CA ARG A 97 18.92 -20.97 -18.42
C ARG A 97 19.26 -22.11 -17.45
N GLU A 98 19.79 -21.79 -16.28
CA GLU A 98 20.11 -22.75 -15.23
C GLU A 98 18.83 -23.39 -14.66
N TRP A 99 17.87 -22.57 -14.23
CA TRP A 99 16.55 -23.02 -13.76
C TRP A 99 15.83 -23.83 -14.83
N GLY A 100 15.93 -23.48 -16.11
CA GLY A 100 15.30 -24.22 -17.20
C GLY A 100 15.82 -25.65 -17.37
N VAL A 101 17.04 -25.96 -16.94
CA VAL A 101 17.56 -27.34 -16.91
C VAL A 101 16.96 -28.09 -15.71
N ILE A 102 17.00 -27.48 -14.52
CA ILE A 102 16.50 -28.08 -13.28
C ILE A 102 14.98 -28.27 -13.34
N TRP A 103 14.24 -27.30 -13.89
CA TRP A 103 12.79 -27.34 -14.07
C TRP A 103 12.32 -28.55 -14.90
N LYS A 104 13.09 -28.95 -15.92
CA LYS A 104 12.81 -30.19 -16.68
C LYS A 104 13.05 -31.44 -15.84
N GLN A 105 14.01 -31.41 -14.92
CA GLN A 105 14.26 -32.51 -13.99
C GLN A 105 13.13 -32.61 -12.97
N LEU A 106 12.67 -31.48 -12.41
CA LEU A 106 11.52 -31.41 -11.50
C LEU A 106 10.25 -32.00 -12.13
N TYR A 107 10.00 -31.70 -13.41
CA TYR A 107 8.89 -32.31 -14.15
C TYR A 107 8.99 -33.84 -14.21
N THR A 108 10.20 -34.35 -14.44
CA THR A 108 10.45 -35.79 -14.53
C THR A 108 10.26 -36.47 -13.18
N MET A 109 10.66 -35.79 -12.09
CA MET A 109 10.54 -36.27 -10.71
C MET A 109 9.15 -36.06 -10.10
N ARG A 110 8.28 -35.27 -10.75
CA ARG A 110 6.92 -34.89 -10.29
C ARG A 110 6.89 -34.14 -8.95
N GLU A 111 7.87 -33.28 -8.75
CA GLU A 111 7.97 -32.45 -7.56
C GLU A 111 6.99 -31.26 -7.58
N PRO A 112 6.41 -30.85 -6.42
CA PRO A 112 5.44 -29.76 -6.34
C PRO A 112 6.05 -28.39 -6.70
N GLU A 113 7.37 -28.22 -6.56
CA GLU A 113 8.10 -26.99 -6.87
C GLU A 113 8.10 -26.67 -8.38
N PHE A 114 7.75 -27.61 -9.25
CA PHE A 114 7.68 -27.41 -10.69
C PHE A 114 6.80 -26.21 -11.09
N GLU A 115 5.63 -26.10 -10.48
CA GLU A 115 4.65 -25.06 -10.80
C GLU A 115 5.10 -23.69 -10.27
N ILE A 116 5.67 -23.69 -9.06
CA ILE A 116 6.22 -22.49 -8.43
C ILE A 116 7.32 -21.92 -9.32
N ILE A 117 8.34 -22.72 -9.65
CA ILE A 117 9.49 -22.28 -10.46
C ILE A 117 9.05 -21.85 -11.86
N ARG A 118 8.05 -22.50 -12.46
CA ARG A 118 7.47 -22.08 -13.75
C ARG A 118 6.96 -20.65 -13.70
N ASN A 119 6.15 -20.33 -12.68
CA ASN A 119 5.56 -19.01 -12.52
C ASN A 119 6.64 -17.95 -12.24
N MET A 120 7.64 -18.29 -11.41
CA MET A 120 8.79 -17.42 -11.16
C MET A 120 9.58 -17.13 -12.46
N MET A 121 9.81 -18.13 -13.31
CA MET A 121 10.48 -17.94 -14.60
C MET A 121 9.69 -17.01 -15.53
N TYR A 122 8.37 -17.15 -15.62
CA TYR A 122 7.54 -16.27 -16.46
C TYR A 122 7.58 -14.81 -15.99
N GLU A 123 7.49 -14.57 -14.68
CA GLU A 123 7.64 -13.23 -14.11
C GLU A 123 9.02 -12.63 -14.44
N LEU A 124 10.09 -13.40 -14.26
CA LEU A 124 11.46 -12.95 -14.58
C LEU A 124 11.62 -12.62 -16.08
N ILE A 125 11.02 -13.40 -16.97
CA ILE A 125 11.01 -13.11 -18.42
C ILE A 125 10.28 -11.78 -18.70
N GLU A 126 9.15 -11.54 -18.03
CA GLU A 126 8.39 -10.30 -18.18
C GLU A 126 9.17 -9.10 -17.66
N TRP A 127 9.79 -9.20 -16.48
CA TRP A 127 10.63 -8.14 -15.92
C TRP A 127 11.85 -7.87 -16.79
N ARG A 128 12.48 -8.91 -17.35
CA ARG A 128 13.54 -8.76 -18.34
C ARG A 128 13.07 -7.96 -19.56
N ARG A 129 11.87 -8.26 -20.08
CA ARG A 129 11.27 -7.51 -21.20
C ARG A 129 11.05 -6.03 -20.85
N LYS A 130 10.54 -5.75 -19.64
CA LYS A 130 10.30 -4.38 -19.14
C LYS A 130 11.61 -3.60 -18.93
N ILE A 131 12.65 -4.23 -18.38
CA ILE A 131 13.96 -3.57 -18.21
C ILE A 131 14.57 -3.25 -19.57
N MET A 132 14.45 -4.17 -20.53
CA MET A 132 14.97 -4.00 -21.88
C MET A 132 14.19 -3.00 -22.73
N SER A 133 12.95 -2.65 -22.39
CA SER A 133 12.18 -1.66 -23.16
C SER A 133 12.74 -0.25 -23.03
N GLY A 134 13.51 0.03 -21.97
CA GLY A 134 14.14 1.34 -21.73
C GLY A 134 13.16 2.48 -21.46
N THR A 135 11.87 2.17 -21.27
CA THR A 135 10.79 3.15 -21.05
C THR A 135 10.53 3.45 -19.58
N LEU A 136 11.23 2.79 -18.67
CA LEU A 136 11.00 2.90 -17.23
C LEU A 136 11.77 4.09 -16.64
N PRO A 137 11.14 4.89 -15.75
CA PRO A 137 11.84 5.84 -14.89
C PRO A 137 12.94 5.17 -14.06
N VAL A 138 13.92 5.96 -13.61
CA VAL A 138 15.06 5.47 -12.80
C VAL A 138 14.58 4.80 -11.50
N ASP A 139 13.58 5.38 -10.85
CA ASP A 139 13.03 4.84 -9.59
C ASP A 139 12.30 3.51 -9.81
N GLU A 140 11.47 3.41 -10.85
CA GLU A 140 10.81 2.16 -11.22
C GLU A 140 11.81 1.08 -11.63
N LEU A 141 12.86 1.45 -12.35
CA LEU A 141 13.94 0.53 -12.73
C LEU A 141 14.67 -0.01 -11.50
N LYS A 142 14.94 0.86 -10.51
CA LYS A 142 15.57 0.48 -9.24
C LYS A 142 14.69 -0.51 -8.46
N GLU A 143 13.39 -0.23 -8.35
CA GLU A 143 12.44 -1.14 -7.72
C GLU A 143 12.34 -2.48 -8.45
N LEU A 144 12.24 -2.45 -9.79
CA LEU A 144 12.11 -3.67 -10.58
C LEU A 144 13.38 -4.52 -10.50
N LYS A 145 14.55 -3.89 -10.45
CA LYS A 145 15.83 -4.56 -10.20
C LYS A 145 15.83 -5.26 -8.84
N GLN A 146 15.44 -4.57 -7.78
CA GLN A 146 15.38 -5.14 -6.43
C GLN A 146 14.36 -6.28 -6.32
N LYS A 147 13.21 -6.16 -6.97
CA LYS A 147 12.20 -7.23 -7.07
C LYS A 147 12.76 -8.44 -7.82
N SER A 148 13.45 -8.21 -8.94
CA SER A 148 14.08 -9.25 -9.75
C SER A 148 15.12 -10.03 -8.96
N THR A 149 16.04 -9.35 -8.28
CA THR A 149 17.10 -10.00 -7.48
C THR A 149 16.51 -10.80 -6.32
N THR A 150 15.54 -10.22 -5.61
CA THR A 150 14.87 -10.92 -4.49
C THR A 150 14.18 -12.21 -4.96
N LYS A 151 13.50 -12.17 -6.12
CA LYS A 151 12.84 -13.35 -6.69
C LYS A 151 13.85 -14.41 -7.13
N ILE A 152 14.98 -14.00 -7.71
CA ILE A 152 16.09 -14.90 -8.05
C ILE A 152 16.63 -15.57 -6.80
N ASP A 153 16.92 -14.82 -5.74
CA ASP A 153 17.51 -15.37 -4.52
C ASP A 153 16.56 -16.37 -3.82
N VAL A 154 15.25 -16.08 -3.80
CA VAL A 154 14.23 -17.02 -3.30
C VAL A 154 14.14 -18.28 -4.17
N GLY A 155 14.17 -18.14 -5.49
CA GLY A 155 14.08 -19.30 -6.39
C GLY A 155 15.34 -20.17 -6.33
N ASN A 156 16.52 -19.57 -6.16
CA ASN A 156 17.76 -20.29 -5.91
C ASN A 156 17.67 -21.09 -4.61
N ALA A 157 17.12 -20.49 -3.54
CA ALA A 157 16.93 -21.20 -2.28
C ALA A 157 15.96 -22.38 -2.39
N ILE A 158 14.86 -22.25 -3.15
CA ILE A 158 13.92 -23.35 -3.41
C ILE A 158 14.58 -24.47 -4.20
N LEU A 159 15.42 -24.13 -5.19
CA LEU A 159 16.12 -25.09 -6.03
C LEU A 159 17.39 -25.67 -5.37
N GLY A 160 17.74 -25.24 -4.16
CA GLY A 160 18.96 -25.66 -3.47
C GLY A 160 20.26 -25.18 -4.15
N LEU A 161 20.21 -24.06 -4.87
CA LEU A 161 21.36 -23.40 -5.50
C LEU A 161 22.08 -22.46 -4.52
N ASP A 162 23.31 -22.10 -4.88
CA ASP A 162 24.14 -21.22 -4.08
C ASP A 162 23.51 -19.83 -3.87
N LEU A 163 23.61 -19.31 -2.65
CA LEU A 163 23.15 -17.99 -2.28
C LEU A 163 24.14 -16.92 -2.76
N VAL A 164 23.63 -15.95 -3.52
CA VAL A 164 24.39 -14.77 -3.95
C VAL A 164 24.15 -13.63 -2.96
N VAL A 165 25.20 -13.14 -2.31
CA VAL A 165 25.10 -12.03 -1.36
C VAL A 165 25.10 -10.69 -2.11
N ARG A 166 24.12 -9.84 -1.81
CA ARG A 166 23.90 -8.56 -2.51
C ARG A 166 23.91 -7.36 -1.58
N ASP A 167 24.23 -6.20 -2.14
CA ASP A 167 24.09 -4.90 -1.47
C ASP A 167 22.61 -4.42 -1.44
N GLU A 168 22.34 -3.31 -0.77
CA GLU A 168 20.99 -2.70 -0.70
C GLU A 168 20.45 -2.26 -2.07
N HIS A 169 21.31 -2.15 -3.08
CA HIS A 169 21.00 -1.76 -4.45
C HIS A 169 20.86 -2.96 -5.40
N GLY A 170 20.91 -4.18 -4.87
CA GLY A 170 20.78 -5.43 -5.62
C GLY A 170 21.99 -5.78 -6.49
N ASN A 171 23.16 -5.18 -6.26
CA ASN A 171 24.41 -5.60 -6.90
C ASN A 171 25.04 -6.73 -6.11
N MET A 172 25.75 -7.62 -6.80
CA MET A 172 26.54 -8.67 -6.16
C MET A 172 27.72 -8.06 -5.39
N LEU A 173 27.91 -8.48 -4.13
CA LEU A 173 29.04 -8.04 -3.33
C LEU A 173 30.32 -8.72 -3.82
N ASN A 174 31.40 -7.94 -3.98
CA ASN A 174 32.70 -8.49 -4.33
C ASN A 174 33.44 -8.95 -3.05
N PRO A 175 33.79 -10.24 -2.92
CA PRO A 175 34.55 -10.75 -1.77
C PRO A 175 35.92 -10.09 -1.59
N ASP A 176 36.56 -9.63 -2.67
CA ASP A 176 37.91 -9.05 -2.61
C ASP A 176 37.93 -7.61 -2.05
N ILE A 177 36.77 -6.94 -2.07
CA ILE A 177 36.62 -5.54 -1.62
C ILE A 177 35.89 -5.49 -0.28
N THR A 178 35.04 -6.47 0.00
CA THR A 178 34.18 -6.50 1.19
C THR A 178 34.90 -7.20 2.34
N SER A 179 34.87 -6.61 3.54
CA SER A 179 35.40 -7.26 4.75
C SER A 179 34.70 -8.61 4.99
N ALA A 180 35.46 -9.61 5.43
CA ALA A 180 34.92 -10.94 5.74
C ALA A 180 33.77 -10.91 6.76
N ILE A 181 33.84 -9.98 7.72
CA ILE A 181 32.81 -9.81 8.76
C ILE A 181 31.55 -9.20 8.16
N ASP A 182 31.68 -8.22 7.28
CA ASP A 182 30.54 -7.56 6.63
C ASP A 182 29.87 -8.51 5.63
N LEU A 183 30.66 -9.31 4.91
CA LEU A 183 30.16 -10.35 4.03
C LEU A 183 29.37 -11.41 4.81
N TYR A 184 29.87 -11.84 5.97
CA TYR A 184 29.16 -12.79 6.85
C TYR A 184 27.83 -12.21 7.35
N ARG A 185 27.82 -10.95 7.81
CA ARG A 185 26.58 -10.27 8.24
C ARG A 185 25.58 -10.14 7.10
N ALA A 186 26.05 -9.75 5.91
CA ALA A 186 25.20 -9.65 4.73
C ALA A 186 24.62 -11.01 4.32
N HIS A 187 25.40 -12.08 4.42
CA HIS A 187 24.94 -13.45 4.20
C HIS A 187 23.88 -13.86 5.22
N GLU A 188 24.09 -13.59 6.51
CA GLU A 188 23.12 -13.90 7.57
C GLU A 188 21.79 -13.15 7.35
N LEU A 189 21.85 -11.86 7.02
CA LEU A 189 20.68 -11.05 6.70
C LEU A 189 19.95 -11.56 5.45
N ALA A 190 20.68 -11.90 4.39
CA ALA A 190 20.10 -12.46 3.17
C ALA A 190 19.39 -13.80 3.45
N THR A 191 20.02 -14.67 4.24
CA THR A 191 19.44 -15.96 4.64
C THR A 191 18.17 -15.78 5.47
N GLN A 192 18.17 -14.87 6.45
CA GLN A 192 16.98 -14.56 7.25
C GLN A 192 15.84 -14.00 6.38
N ARG A 193 16.16 -13.10 5.46
CA ARG A 193 15.19 -12.52 4.52
C ARG A 193 14.52 -13.58 3.65
N ILE A 194 15.30 -14.51 3.11
CA ILE A 194 14.79 -15.61 2.29
C ILE A 194 13.87 -16.52 3.11
N LYS A 195 14.25 -16.87 4.35
CA LYS A 195 13.41 -17.68 5.25
C LYS A 195 12.06 -17.03 5.53
N LEU A 196 12.05 -15.73 5.81
CA LEU A 196 10.81 -14.96 6.04
C LEU A 196 9.92 -14.90 4.78
N MET A 197 10.52 -14.86 3.59
CA MET A 197 9.76 -14.85 2.34
C MET A 197 9.20 -16.23 1.99
N ALA A 198 9.96 -17.30 2.25
CA ALA A 198 9.53 -18.68 2.05
C ALA A 198 8.40 -19.10 3.00
N SER A 199 8.37 -18.57 4.24
CA SER A 199 7.23 -18.80 5.15
C SER A 199 5.96 -18.06 4.74
N ASN A 200 6.10 -16.90 4.08
CA ASN A 200 4.95 -16.08 3.67
C ASN A 200 4.27 -16.58 2.37
N SER A 201 4.86 -17.50 1.61
CA SER A 201 4.28 -18.02 0.37
C SER A 201 3.19 -19.09 0.56
N VAL A 202 2.93 -19.54 1.79
CA VAL A 202 1.84 -20.48 2.10
C VAL A 202 0.50 -19.75 2.39
N ASP A 203 0.54 -18.44 2.62
CA ASP A 203 -0.63 -17.60 2.99
C ASP A 203 -1.04 -16.57 1.91
N ASP A 204 -0.54 -16.68 0.67
CA ASP A 204 -0.60 -15.58 -0.31
C ASP A 204 -1.99 -15.36 -0.97
N ASP A 205 -2.96 -16.26 -0.76
CA ASP A 205 -4.32 -16.09 -1.33
C ASP A 205 -5.24 -15.27 -0.41
N ASP A 206 -5.05 -15.33 0.92
CA ASP A 206 -5.84 -14.53 1.89
C ASP A 206 -5.19 -13.14 2.18
N ASN A 207 -3.89 -13.02 1.89
CA ASN A 207 -3.08 -11.87 2.29
C ASN A 207 -2.90 -10.80 1.18
N ARG A 208 -3.37 -11.03 -0.05
CA ARG A 208 -3.42 -9.98 -1.09
C ARG A 208 -4.40 -8.85 -0.74
N ASN A 209 -5.49 -9.17 -0.05
CA ASN A 209 -6.39 -8.16 0.50
C ASN A 209 -5.77 -7.42 1.71
N GLN A 210 -5.01 -8.12 2.56
CA GLN A 210 -4.36 -7.50 3.73
C GLN A 210 -3.11 -6.65 3.39
N LYS A 211 -2.30 -7.00 2.39
CA LYS A 211 -1.20 -6.14 1.90
C LYS A 211 -1.69 -4.89 1.16
N SER A 212 -2.91 -4.91 0.62
CA SER A 212 -3.57 -3.69 0.13
C SER A 212 -3.95 -2.80 1.32
N LEU A 213 -4.63 -3.36 2.33
CA LEU A 213 -5.00 -2.65 3.57
C LEU A 213 -3.79 -2.06 4.31
N SER A 214 -2.60 -2.67 4.21
CA SER A 214 -1.41 -2.20 4.93
C SER A 214 -0.80 -0.90 4.40
N ARG A 215 -1.21 -0.41 3.22
CA ARG A 215 -0.73 0.85 2.63
C ARG A 215 -1.78 1.96 2.59
N HIS A 216 -3.05 1.62 2.87
CA HIS A 216 -4.13 2.57 2.73
C HIS A 216 -4.35 3.32 4.04
N VAL A 217 -4.39 4.65 3.94
CA VAL A 217 -5.02 5.48 4.96
C VAL A 217 -6.50 5.16 4.94
N HIS A 218 -7.12 4.90 6.09
CA HIS A 218 -8.55 4.63 6.17
C HIS A 218 -9.28 5.93 6.50
N SER A 219 -10.44 6.10 5.89
CA SER A 219 -11.33 7.22 6.14
C SER A 219 -12.70 6.69 6.57
N PHE A 220 -13.22 7.18 7.70
CA PHE A 220 -14.52 6.76 8.23
C PHE A 220 -15.57 7.82 7.95
N TYR A 221 -16.55 7.48 7.13
CA TYR A 221 -17.62 8.38 6.71
C TYR A 221 -18.85 8.23 7.60
N VAL A 222 -19.38 9.36 8.10
CA VAL A 222 -20.56 9.42 8.95
C VAL A 222 -21.52 10.46 8.40
N THR A 223 -22.78 10.07 8.18
CA THR A 223 -23.86 10.99 7.81
C THR A 223 -24.97 10.95 8.84
N VAL A 224 -25.31 12.10 9.41
CA VAL A 224 -26.45 12.28 10.30
C VAL A 224 -27.72 12.39 9.45
N LYS A 225 -28.66 11.45 9.61
CA LYS A 225 -29.95 11.47 8.90
C LYS A 225 -31.02 12.20 9.72
N ASN A 226 -31.09 11.90 11.00
CA ASN A 226 -32.11 12.47 11.88
C ASN A 226 -31.65 12.46 13.33
N PHE A 227 -32.10 13.44 14.11
CA PHE A 227 -31.89 13.49 15.55
C PHE A 227 -33.24 13.65 16.23
N VAL A 228 -33.64 12.61 16.99
CA VAL A 228 -34.94 12.55 17.66
C VAL A 228 -34.70 12.82 19.14
N CYS A 229 -34.89 14.07 19.57
CA CYS A 229 -34.78 14.44 20.98
C CYS A 229 -35.76 15.55 21.36
N ARG A 230 -36.44 15.41 22.50
CA ARG A 230 -37.42 16.40 23.00
C ARG A 230 -36.72 17.50 23.80
N ILE A 231 -35.81 18.23 23.16
CA ILE A 231 -34.98 19.27 23.82
C ILE A 231 -35.76 20.57 24.01
N GLY A 232 -36.67 20.90 23.09
CA GLY A 232 -37.47 22.13 23.10
C GLY A 232 -36.71 23.41 22.72
N ASP A 233 -35.37 23.34 22.68
CA ASP A 233 -34.43 24.42 22.35
C ASP A 233 -33.43 23.95 21.26
N ASP A 234 -32.61 24.89 20.77
CA ASP A 234 -31.50 24.60 19.86
C ASP A 234 -30.42 23.75 20.57
N ALA A 235 -29.71 22.92 19.81
CA ALA A 235 -28.70 22.00 20.34
C ALA A 235 -27.47 21.91 19.43
N ASP A 236 -26.30 21.79 20.05
CA ASP A 236 -25.04 21.48 19.40
C ASP A 236 -24.72 19.99 19.61
N LEU A 237 -24.48 19.25 18.53
CA LEU A 237 -24.05 17.86 18.53
C LEU A 237 -22.55 17.79 18.24
N LEU A 238 -21.77 17.28 19.17
CA LEU A 238 -20.33 17.09 19.03
C LEU A 238 -20.02 15.61 18.82
N MET A 239 -19.58 15.25 17.60
CA MET A 239 -19.22 13.88 17.26
C MET A 239 -17.72 13.65 17.33
N THR A 240 -17.31 12.56 17.99
CA THR A 240 -15.90 12.19 18.21
C THR A 240 -15.73 10.67 18.17
N LEU A 241 -14.58 10.22 17.67
CA LEU A 241 -14.12 8.85 17.80
C LEU A 241 -13.35 8.68 19.12
N TYR A 242 -13.65 7.63 19.87
CA TYR A 242 -13.12 7.41 21.21
C TYR A 242 -12.62 5.98 21.40
N ASP A 243 -11.45 5.86 22.02
CA ASP A 243 -10.89 4.59 22.44
C ASP A 243 -11.25 4.30 23.91
N ALA A 244 -11.98 3.22 24.15
CA ALA A 244 -12.34 2.83 25.52
C ALA A 244 -11.16 2.27 26.33
N LYS A 245 -10.08 1.80 25.69
CA LYS A 245 -8.90 1.25 26.36
C LYS A 245 -7.97 2.35 26.86
N GLU A 246 -7.69 3.34 26.02
CA GLU A 246 -6.85 4.49 26.38
C GLU A 246 -7.64 5.59 27.10
N GLY A 247 -8.97 5.57 26.99
CA GLY A 247 -9.85 6.57 27.58
C GLY A 247 -9.72 7.95 26.95
N ARG A 248 -9.34 8.02 25.66
CA ARG A 248 -9.00 9.26 24.94
C ARG A 248 -9.74 9.34 23.60
N CYS A 249 -10.00 10.56 23.16
CA CYS A 249 -10.54 10.83 21.83
C CYS A 249 -9.46 10.67 20.77
N ILE A 250 -9.75 9.90 19.72
CA ILE A 250 -8.85 9.64 18.58
C ILE A 250 -8.97 10.75 17.54
N SER A 251 -10.16 11.35 17.35
CA SER A 251 -10.41 12.35 16.30
C SER A 251 -10.74 13.72 16.86
N GLU A 252 -10.64 14.75 16.02
CA GLU A 252 -11.19 16.07 16.33
C GLU A 252 -12.72 16.01 16.50
N SER A 253 -13.26 16.96 17.27
CA SER A 253 -14.69 17.05 17.54
C SER A 253 -15.40 17.76 16.39
N TYR A 254 -16.30 17.05 15.72
CA TYR A 254 -17.13 17.63 14.66
C TYR A 254 -18.42 18.19 15.24
N LEU A 255 -18.69 19.47 14.96
CA LEU A 255 -19.85 20.20 15.47
C LEU A 255 -20.97 20.27 14.43
N VAL A 256 -22.14 19.73 14.79
CA VAL A 256 -23.39 19.88 14.02
C VAL A 256 -24.35 20.74 14.84
N LYS A 257 -24.81 21.85 14.25
CA LYS A 257 -25.83 22.72 14.86
C LYS A 257 -27.21 22.19 14.50
N TRP A 258 -28.05 21.96 15.50
CA TRP A 258 -29.40 21.45 15.36
C TRP A 258 -30.41 22.44 15.92
N SER A 259 -31.39 22.85 15.13
CA SER A 259 -32.38 23.85 15.55
C SER A 259 -33.63 23.22 16.17
N LYS A 260 -34.35 24.00 16.98
CA LYS A 260 -35.60 23.65 17.64
C LYS A 260 -36.75 23.31 16.69
N GLU A 261 -36.70 23.77 15.44
CA GLU A 261 -37.71 23.51 14.40
C GLU A 261 -37.46 22.19 13.64
N GLY A 262 -36.42 21.44 14.01
CA GLY A 262 -36.05 20.18 13.37
C GLY A 262 -35.10 20.40 12.18
N LEU A 263 -35.14 19.48 11.21
CA LEU A 263 -34.27 19.50 10.03
C LEU A 263 -34.62 20.74 9.18
N ALA A 264 -33.88 21.83 9.40
CA ALA A 264 -34.17 23.12 8.81
C ALA A 264 -33.95 23.10 7.28
N LYS A 265 -34.78 23.89 6.59
CA LYS A 265 -34.98 23.89 5.12
C LYS A 265 -33.80 24.43 4.30
N ASP A 266 -32.66 24.74 4.93
CA ASP A 266 -31.49 25.31 4.26
C ASP A 266 -30.58 24.23 3.68
N LEU A 267 -30.30 24.36 2.39
CA LEU A 267 -29.35 23.53 1.63
C LEU A 267 -27.93 23.55 2.24
N GLU A 268 -27.55 24.61 2.95
CA GLU A 268 -26.27 24.71 3.65
C GLU A 268 -26.22 23.85 4.93
N GLN A 269 -27.34 23.70 5.65
CA GLN A 269 -27.40 22.86 6.84
C GLN A 269 -27.40 21.37 6.49
N LEU A 270 -27.97 20.97 5.35
CA LEU A 270 -27.89 19.60 4.81
C LEU A 270 -26.45 19.18 4.46
N ASN A 271 -25.62 20.12 4.03
CA ASN A 271 -24.20 19.89 3.78
C ASN A 271 -23.40 19.69 5.09
N ASN A 272 -23.87 20.26 6.20
CA ASN A 272 -23.24 20.16 7.53
C ASN A 272 -23.66 18.90 8.32
N LEU A 273 -24.28 17.91 7.67
CA LEU A 273 -24.67 16.65 8.33
C LEU A 273 -23.72 15.48 8.01
N ARG A 274 -22.73 15.70 7.15
CA ARG A 274 -21.76 14.68 6.70
C ARG A 274 -20.36 15.02 7.19
N VAL A 275 -19.69 14.04 7.79
CA VAL A 275 -18.30 14.15 8.23
C VAL A 275 -17.50 12.96 7.75
N LEU A 276 -16.29 13.24 7.29
CA LEU A 276 -15.28 12.26 6.94
C LEU A 276 -14.16 12.31 7.97
N PHE A 277 -14.05 11.29 8.80
CA PHE A 277 -12.92 11.13 9.69
C PHE A 277 -11.72 10.58 8.90
N THR A 278 -10.66 11.35 8.75
CA THR A 278 -9.50 10.99 7.93
C THR A 278 -8.29 10.62 8.77
N ASP A 279 -7.28 10.05 8.12
CA ASP A 279 -5.97 9.75 8.71
C ASP A 279 -5.97 8.61 9.75
N LEU A 280 -6.91 7.65 9.62
CA LEU A 280 -6.94 6.44 10.45
C LEU A 280 -5.94 5.40 9.91
N GLY A 281 -5.07 4.91 10.78
CA GLY A 281 -4.07 3.89 10.45
C GLY A 281 -4.54 2.47 10.78
N ILE A 282 -3.75 1.47 10.37
CA ILE A 282 -4.01 0.04 10.68
C ILE A 282 -4.00 -0.21 12.19
N LYS A 283 -3.13 0.51 12.93
CA LYS A 283 -3.08 0.46 14.40
C LYS A 283 -4.38 0.91 15.03
N ASP A 284 -5.08 1.87 14.41
CA ASP A 284 -6.38 2.34 14.90
C ASP A 284 -7.49 1.36 14.55
N LEU A 285 -7.39 0.73 13.38
CA LEU A 285 -8.34 -0.27 12.92
C LEU A 285 -8.32 -1.54 13.78
N GLN A 286 -7.12 -1.96 14.22
CA GLN A 286 -6.92 -3.14 15.07
C GLN A 286 -7.22 -2.91 16.56
N ARG A 287 -7.74 -1.74 16.95
CA ARG A 287 -8.08 -1.48 18.36
C ARG A 287 -9.28 -2.34 18.77
N GLU A 288 -9.20 -2.89 19.98
CA GLU A 288 -10.18 -3.87 20.49
C GLU A 288 -11.56 -3.27 20.78
N LYS A 289 -11.65 -1.96 21.07
CA LYS A 289 -12.91 -1.29 21.46
C LYS A 289 -12.95 0.17 21.03
N MET A 290 -13.59 0.44 19.90
CA MET A 290 -13.74 1.79 19.36
C MET A 290 -15.20 2.24 19.41
N PHE A 291 -15.44 3.46 19.90
CA PHE A 291 -16.77 4.03 20.06
C PHE A 291 -16.90 5.33 19.26
N LEU A 292 -18.06 5.52 18.62
CA LEU A 292 -18.51 6.81 18.12
C LEU A 292 -19.35 7.48 19.22
N ILE A 293 -18.88 8.60 19.73
CA ILE A 293 -19.56 9.39 20.76
C ILE A 293 -20.14 10.64 20.11
N CYS A 294 -21.41 10.91 20.42
CA CYS A 294 -22.06 12.18 20.18
C CYS A 294 -22.45 12.83 21.52
N GLN A 295 -21.84 13.98 21.83
CA GLN A 295 -22.17 14.78 23.01
C GLN A 295 -23.17 15.85 22.61
N ILE A 296 -24.26 15.98 23.36
CA ILE A 296 -25.33 16.93 23.04
C ILE A 296 -25.29 18.06 24.06
N ILE A 297 -25.15 19.28 23.56
CA ILE A 297 -25.14 20.50 24.34
C ILE A 297 -26.38 21.29 23.97
N ARG A 298 -27.30 21.46 24.93
CA ARG A 298 -28.48 22.32 24.76
C ARG A 298 -28.07 23.79 24.84
N ILE A 299 -28.61 24.60 23.93
CA ILE A 299 -28.44 26.05 23.89
C ILE A 299 -29.82 26.68 24.07
N GLY A 300 -30.06 27.22 25.25
CA GLY A 300 -31.37 27.76 25.58
C GLY A 300 -31.35 28.73 26.75
N SER A 301 -32.52 29.32 27.01
CA SER A 301 -32.69 30.25 28.13
C SER A 301 -32.68 29.51 29.48
N MET A 302 -32.17 30.17 30.52
CA MET A 302 -32.18 29.62 31.87
C MET A 302 -33.58 29.73 32.48
N GLU A 303 -34.29 28.62 32.63
CA GLU A 303 -35.41 28.57 33.57
C GLU A 303 -34.86 28.49 35.00
N LEU A 304 -34.87 29.62 35.70
CA LEU A 304 -34.78 29.65 37.16
C LEU A 304 -36.08 29.06 37.71
N LYS A 305 -36.02 27.90 38.36
CA LYS A 305 -37.10 27.45 39.23
C LYS A 305 -37.10 28.34 40.47
N ASP A 306 -37.85 29.43 40.41
CA ASP A 306 -38.13 30.27 41.58
C ASP A 306 -39.02 29.49 42.55
N TYR A 307 -38.44 29.02 43.65
CA TYR A 307 -39.20 28.61 44.84
C TYR A 307 -39.30 29.83 45.76
N ASP A 308 -40.48 30.46 45.74
CA ASP A 308 -40.97 31.50 46.64
C ASP A 308 -40.19 32.83 46.70
N HIS A 309 -40.77 33.92 46.17
CA HIS A 309 -41.29 35.04 46.97
C HIS A 309 -42.00 36.11 46.14
N LYS A 310 -43.07 36.63 46.75
CA LYS A 310 -43.98 37.69 46.26
C LYS A 310 -43.28 39.01 45.97
N ARG A 311 -43.88 39.76 45.03
CA ARG A 311 -43.78 41.22 44.80
C ARG A 311 -42.40 41.74 44.41
N SER A 312 -42.20 42.05 43.13
CA SER A 312 -41.84 43.42 42.71
C SER A 312 -41.87 43.55 41.18
N THR A 313 -42.06 44.80 40.78
CA THR A 313 -42.29 45.41 39.49
C THR A 313 -41.21 45.17 38.44
N HIS A 314 -41.65 44.90 37.21
CA HIS A 314 -41.10 45.41 35.94
C HIS A 314 -39.56 45.52 35.83
N ILE A 315 -38.84 44.43 36.05
CA ILE A 315 -37.47 44.29 35.55
C ILE A 315 -37.57 43.42 34.30
N GLN A 316 -37.23 44.01 33.14
CA GLN A 316 -37.10 43.28 31.88
C GLN A 316 -36.22 42.05 32.11
N ARG A 317 -36.83 40.87 32.06
CA ARG A 317 -36.12 39.58 32.02
C ARG A 317 -35.23 39.63 30.78
N LYS A 318 -33.96 39.97 30.93
CA LYS A 318 -32.95 39.66 29.93
C LYS A 318 -32.89 38.14 29.88
N THR A 319 -33.58 37.55 28.91
CA THR A 319 -33.37 36.17 28.50
C THR A 319 -31.90 36.07 28.13
N SER A 320 -31.12 35.33 28.92
CA SER A 320 -29.77 34.97 28.52
C SER A 320 -29.89 33.94 27.39
N ASP A 321 -30.19 34.40 26.18
CA ASP A 321 -30.11 33.56 24.99
C ASP A 321 -28.65 33.15 24.80
N GLY A 322 -28.42 31.85 24.62
CA GLY A 322 -27.11 31.30 24.30
C GLY A 322 -26.36 30.58 25.41
N LEU A 323 -26.99 30.27 26.56
CA LEU A 323 -26.31 29.49 27.59
C LEU A 323 -26.19 28.01 27.16
N ARG A 324 -24.95 27.56 26.98
CA ARG A 324 -24.61 26.19 26.56
C ARG A 324 -24.54 25.27 27.79
N ARG A 325 -25.35 24.20 27.81
CA ARG A 325 -25.41 23.23 28.91
C ARG A 325 -25.33 21.80 28.38
N PRO A 326 -24.55 20.90 29.00
CA PRO A 326 -24.55 19.50 28.61
C PRO A 326 -25.93 18.89 28.84
N PHE A 327 -26.52 18.30 27.80
CA PHE A 327 -27.85 17.71 27.84
C PHE A 327 -27.81 16.18 27.90
N GLY A 328 -26.78 15.57 27.28
CA GLY A 328 -26.56 14.13 27.37
C GLY A 328 -25.51 13.62 26.38
N VAL A 329 -25.35 12.30 26.37
CA VAL A 329 -24.36 11.59 25.55
C VAL A 329 -25.03 10.43 24.85
N ALA A 330 -24.70 10.24 23.58
CA ALA A 330 -25.05 9.07 22.79
C ALA A 330 -23.74 8.39 22.38
N ALA A 331 -23.61 7.08 22.57
CA ALA A 331 -22.41 6.33 22.19
C ALA A 331 -22.79 5.01 21.54
N MET A 332 -22.03 4.61 20.52
CA MET A 332 -22.18 3.34 19.82
C MET A 332 -20.83 2.70 19.57
N GLU A 333 -20.74 1.39 19.77
CA GLU A 333 -19.55 0.62 19.42
C GLU A 333 -19.47 0.44 17.90
N ILE A 334 -18.32 0.79 17.31
CA ILE A 334 -18.07 0.71 15.86
C ILE A 334 -16.92 -0.25 15.53
N THR A 335 -16.43 -1.02 16.50
CA THR A 335 -15.29 -1.95 16.38
C THR A 335 -15.46 -2.94 15.21
N ASP A 336 -16.66 -3.52 15.04
CA ASP A 336 -16.92 -4.50 13.97
C ASP A 336 -16.97 -3.87 12.57
N ILE A 337 -17.38 -2.61 12.51
CA ILE A 337 -17.42 -1.80 11.29
C ILE A 337 -16.00 -1.39 10.88
N MET A 338 -15.20 -1.01 11.87
CA MET A 338 -13.79 -0.65 11.66
C MET A 338 -12.97 -1.86 11.22
N ASN A 339 -13.18 -3.03 11.81
CA ASN A 339 -12.46 -4.25 11.41
C ASN A 339 -12.86 -4.82 10.03
N GLY A 340 -13.79 -4.17 9.30
CA GLY A 340 -14.23 -4.62 7.97
C GLY A 340 -14.99 -5.96 7.98
N LYS A 341 -15.43 -6.43 9.16
CA LYS A 341 -16.19 -7.70 9.29
C LYS A 341 -17.66 -7.55 8.91
N LEU A 342 -18.17 -6.31 8.89
CA LEU A 342 -19.51 -5.96 8.45
C LEU A 342 -19.40 -5.03 7.24
N ASP A 343 -19.70 -5.56 6.06
CA ASP A 343 -19.92 -4.72 4.88
C ASP A 343 -21.24 -3.98 5.07
N ILE A 344 -21.15 -2.66 5.27
CA ILE A 344 -22.33 -1.83 5.53
C ILE A 344 -22.87 -1.32 4.21
N ASP A 345 -24.11 -1.69 3.93
CA ASP A 345 -24.89 -1.13 2.83
C ASP A 345 -25.14 0.37 3.05
N GLU A 346 -25.05 1.15 1.97
CA GLU A 346 -24.98 2.62 1.98
C GLU A 346 -26.21 3.30 2.61
N GLU A 347 -27.31 2.56 2.73
CA GLU A 347 -28.59 3.04 3.26
C GLU A 347 -28.92 2.55 4.67
N LYS A 348 -28.08 1.68 5.28
CA LYS A 348 -28.38 1.12 6.59
C LYS A 348 -28.27 2.19 7.68
N GLN A 349 -29.40 2.53 8.28
CA GLN A 349 -29.49 3.51 9.35
C GLN A 349 -29.22 2.84 10.70
N TYR A 350 -28.24 3.37 11.45
CA TYR A 350 -27.94 2.97 12.81
C TYR A 350 -28.58 3.94 13.80
N PHE A 351 -29.28 3.40 14.78
CA PHE A 351 -29.86 4.17 15.86
C PHE A 351 -28.92 4.17 17.07
N ILE A 352 -28.37 5.34 17.39
CA ILE A 352 -27.55 5.54 18.59
C ILE A 352 -28.47 6.03 19.72
N PRO A 353 -28.69 5.22 20.77
CA PRO A 353 -29.58 5.59 21.86
C PRO A 353 -29.00 6.78 22.64
N PHE A 354 -29.87 7.74 22.96
CA PHE A 354 -29.52 8.92 23.73
C PHE A 354 -29.67 8.67 25.22
N VAL A 355 -28.66 9.02 26.02
CA VAL A 355 -28.74 9.01 27.49
C VAL A 355 -28.70 10.43 28.02
N GLN A 356 -29.78 10.83 28.68
CA GLN A 356 -29.94 12.18 29.24
C GLN A 356 -29.05 12.38 30.48
N CYS A 357 -28.35 13.52 30.53
CA CYS A 357 -27.56 13.92 31.68
C CYS A 357 -28.46 14.42 32.81
N SER A 358 -28.24 13.95 34.03
CA SER A 358 -28.88 14.53 35.22
C SER A 358 -28.19 15.85 35.59
N GLU A 359 -28.89 16.78 36.25
CA GLU A 359 -28.37 18.12 36.60
C GLU A 359 -27.12 18.11 37.50
N ARG A 360 -26.74 16.96 38.07
CA ARG A 360 -25.60 16.81 38.99
C ARG A 360 -24.44 15.98 38.42
N ASP A 361 -24.59 15.40 37.23
CA ASP A 361 -23.56 14.53 36.64
C ASP A 361 -22.70 15.30 35.62
N PHE A 362 -21.39 15.05 35.64
CA PHE A 362 -20.47 15.54 34.61
C PHE A 362 -20.56 14.65 33.36
N LEU A 363 -20.40 15.27 32.18
CA LEU A 363 -20.52 14.58 30.89
C LEU A 363 -19.49 13.44 30.73
N ASP A 364 -18.28 13.58 31.28
CA ASP A 364 -17.25 12.52 31.27
C ASP A 364 -17.63 11.32 32.15
N SER A 365 -18.28 11.57 33.29
CA SER A 365 -18.77 10.51 34.18
C SER A 365 -19.92 9.73 33.53
N LEU A 366 -20.84 10.44 32.88
CA LEU A 366 -21.91 9.81 32.11
C LEU A 366 -21.35 9.00 30.93
N LEU A 367 -20.39 9.57 30.20
CA LEU A 367 -19.75 8.88 29.09
C LEU A 367 -19.12 7.55 29.55
N ARG A 368 -18.35 7.55 30.64
CA ARG A 368 -17.75 6.32 31.19
C ARG A 368 -18.80 5.28 31.60
N LYS A 369 -19.93 5.72 32.16
CA LYS A 369 -21.06 4.83 32.49
C LYS A 369 -21.65 4.20 31.22
N VAL A 370 -21.92 5.01 30.19
CA VAL A 370 -22.48 4.55 28.90
C VAL A 370 -21.51 3.59 28.18
N LEU A 371 -20.21 3.87 28.19
CA LEU A 371 -19.19 2.99 27.59
C LEU A 371 -19.06 1.63 28.30
N THR A 372 -19.42 1.57 29.59
CA THR A 372 -19.40 0.33 30.38
C THR A 372 -20.70 -0.47 30.21
N MET A 373 -21.80 0.20 29.86
CA MET A 373 -23.11 -0.41 29.61
C MET A 373 -23.17 -0.92 28.16
N LYS A 374 -23.08 -2.24 27.98
CA LYS A 374 -23.09 -2.88 26.65
C LYS A 374 -24.36 -2.61 25.84
N GLU A 375 -25.50 -2.36 26.49
CA GLU A 375 -26.76 -1.99 25.85
C GLU A 375 -27.52 -0.98 26.71
N VAL A 376 -27.85 0.18 26.12
CA VAL A 376 -28.73 1.18 26.75
C VAL A 376 -30.17 0.70 26.61
N THR A 377 -30.75 0.26 27.72
CA THR A 377 -32.10 -0.33 27.75
C THR A 377 -33.16 0.65 27.22
N GLN A 378 -34.24 0.15 26.59
CA GLN A 378 -35.38 0.98 26.12
C GLN A 378 -35.98 1.94 27.17
N LYS A 379 -35.80 1.64 28.45
CA LYS A 379 -36.21 2.49 29.56
C LYS A 379 -35.38 3.77 29.73
N GLU A 380 -34.13 3.78 29.30
CA GLU A 380 -33.20 4.91 29.50
C GLU A 380 -33.28 5.93 28.37
N HIS A 381 -33.42 5.47 27.12
CA HIS A 381 -33.45 6.39 25.97
C HIS A 381 -34.85 6.93 25.62
N LYS A 382 -35.95 6.33 26.13
CA LYS A 382 -37.33 6.79 25.88
C LYS A 382 -37.66 7.08 24.40
N GLY A 383 -37.09 6.30 23.48
CA GLY A 383 -37.22 6.49 22.02
C GLY A 383 -36.47 7.72 21.45
N GLN A 384 -35.61 8.37 22.24
CA GLN A 384 -34.74 9.46 21.81
C GLN A 384 -33.37 8.92 21.37
N GLY A 385 -32.82 9.47 20.29
CA GLY A 385 -31.56 8.99 19.74
C GLY A 385 -31.17 9.67 18.43
N LEU A 386 -29.98 9.32 17.96
CA LEU A 386 -29.38 9.84 16.74
C LEU A 386 -29.38 8.75 15.66
N TRP A 387 -29.92 9.07 14.49
CA TRP A 387 -29.89 8.21 13.31
C TRP A 387 -28.70 8.60 12.42
N VAL A 388 -27.76 7.66 12.25
CA VAL A 388 -26.58 7.85 11.42
C VAL A 388 -26.42 6.75 10.38
N CYS A 389 -25.84 7.09 9.22
CA CYS A 389 -25.29 6.13 8.27
C CYS A 389 -23.76 6.16 8.40
N LEU A 390 -23.14 4.98 8.44
CA LEU A 390 -21.71 4.81 8.63
C LEU A 390 -21.13 4.02 7.47
N LYS A 391 -19.98 4.44 6.93
CA LYS A 391 -19.27 3.69 5.88
C LYS A 391 -17.76 3.80 6.09
N LEU A 392 -17.07 2.67 6.07
CA LEU A 392 -15.61 2.65 6.04
C LEU A 392 -15.14 2.77 4.59
N LEU A 393 -14.29 3.75 4.32
CA LEU A 393 -13.71 4.01 3.02
C LEU A 393 -12.19 3.87 3.10
N HIS A 394 -11.59 3.29 2.06
CA HIS A 394 -10.16 3.06 1.97
C HIS A 394 -9.55 4.11 1.04
N GLY A 395 -8.47 4.77 1.45
CA GLY A 395 -7.76 5.78 0.66
C GLY A 395 -7.60 7.14 1.33
N ASP A 396 -6.69 7.96 0.79
CA ASP A 396 -6.52 9.37 1.18
C ASP A 396 -7.71 10.21 0.69
N ILE A 397 -7.92 11.39 1.27
CA ILE A 397 -9.05 12.27 0.97
C ILE A 397 -9.24 12.54 -0.54
N LYS A 398 -8.16 12.56 -1.32
CA LYS A 398 -8.21 12.74 -2.78
C LYS A 398 -8.72 11.48 -3.49
N GLN A 399 -8.19 10.32 -3.12
CA GLN A 399 -8.61 9.03 -3.69
C GLN A 399 -10.07 8.73 -3.36
N VAL A 400 -10.48 8.93 -2.11
CA VAL A 400 -11.88 8.67 -1.72
C VAL A 400 -12.85 9.61 -2.44
N LYS A 401 -12.44 10.86 -2.71
CA LYS A 401 -13.22 11.81 -3.52
C LYS A 401 -13.35 11.39 -4.99
N GLU A 402 -12.29 10.81 -5.57
CA GLU A 402 -12.28 10.34 -6.96
C GLU A 402 -13.05 9.03 -7.13
N GLU A 403 -12.95 8.10 -6.17
CA GLU A 403 -13.61 6.80 -6.21
C GLU A 403 -15.09 6.87 -5.85
N ASN A 404 -15.50 7.79 -4.96
CA ASN A 404 -16.88 7.93 -4.50
C ASN A 404 -17.42 9.37 -4.65
N PRO A 405 -17.51 9.90 -5.89
CA PRO A 405 -17.99 11.27 -6.13
C PRO A 405 -19.47 11.47 -5.74
N HIS A 406 -20.24 10.40 -5.63
CA HIS A 406 -21.66 10.42 -5.21
C HIS A 406 -21.83 10.58 -3.69
N LEU A 407 -20.84 10.19 -2.87
CA LEU A 407 -20.89 10.28 -1.40
C LEU A 407 -20.22 11.54 -0.86
N ILE A 408 -19.12 11.96 -1.50
CA ILE A 408 -18.26 13.05 -1.01
C ILE A 408 -18.40 14.26 -1.92
N SER A 409 -19.30 15.17 -1.53
CA SER A 409 -19.38 16.49 -2.15
C SER A 409 -18.27 17.41 -1.63
N PRO A 410 -17.86 18.45 -2.36
CA PRO A 410 -16.84 19.42 -1.91
C PRO A 410 -17.16 20.11 -0.57
N SER A 411 -18.44 20.11 -0.18
CA SER A 411 -18.97 20.65 1.08
C SER A 411 -18.90 19.69 2.28
N THR A 412 -18.38 18.46 2.10
CA THR A 412 -18.27 17.47 3.19
C THR A 412 -17.23 17.91 4.22
N ALA A 413 -17.63 17.94 5.50
CA ALA A 413 -16.70 18.28 6.57
C ALA A 413 -15.67 17.18 6.78
N VAL A 414 -14.45 17.57 7.15
CA VAL A 414 -13.32 16.66 7.37
C VAL A 414 -12.92 16.76 8.84
N ALA A 415 -12.82 15.61 9.51
CA ALA A 415 -12.38 15.48 10.88
C ALA A 415 -11.08 14.65 10.95
N ARG A 416 -9.94 15.27 11.20
CA ARG A 416 -8.64 14.60 11.27
C ARG A 416 -8.41 13.86 12.59
N LYS A 417 -7.55 12.84 12.54
CA LYS A 417 -6.99 12.18 13.72
C LYS A 417 -6.23 13.18 14.60
N MET A 418 -6.43 13.10 15.92
CA MET A 418 -5.67 13.82 16.94
C MET A 418 -4.28 13.18 17.06
N GLY A 419 -3.24 13.98 16.80
CA GLY A 419 -1.86 13.51 16.76
C GLY A 419 -1.37 13.31 15.33
N PHE A 420 -0.17 12.72 15.17
CA PHE A 420 0.41 12.51 13.86
C PHE A 420 -0.21 11.30 13.15
N PRO A 421 -0.48 11.39 11.83
CA PRO A 421 -0.86 10.23 11.03
C PRO A 421 0.27 9.20 11.01
N ASP A 422 -0.06 7.91 11.12
CA ASP A 422 0.92 6.82 11.12
C ASP A 422 1.64 6.66 9.77
N ILE A 423 1.10 7.23 8.69
CA ILE A 423 1.63 7.14 7.31
C ILE A 423 1.79 8.57 6.77
N ILE A 424 3.04 8.99 6.54
CA ILE A 424 3.36 10.26 5.87
C ILE A 424 3.60 9.97 4.39
N LEU A 425 2.63 10.32 3.54
CA LEU A 425 2.77 10.20 2.09
C LEU A 425 3.74 11.26 1.54
N PRO A 426 4.59 10.93 0.55
CA PRO A 426 5.52 11.87 -0.06
C PRO A 426 4.73 12.93 -0.85
N GLY A 427 4.45 14.07 -0.21
CA GLY A 427 3.67 15.17 -0.79
C GLY A 427 3.05 16.12 0.24
N LYS A 428 2.74 15.64 1.46
CA LYS A 428 2.28 16.51 2.57
C LYS A 428 3.48 17.11 3.31
N LYS A 429 4.22 18.03 2.65
CA LYS A 429 5.42 18.70 3.21
C LYS A 429 5.10 19.77 4.26
N GLU A 430 3.85 20.21 4.37
CA GLU A 430 3.48 21.36 5.21
C GLU A 430 3.40 21.05 6.71
N THR A 431 3.26 19.78 7.10
CA THR A 431 3.15 19.41 8.53
C THR A 431 4.52 19.26 9.22
N LEU A 432 5.62 19.26 8.47
CA LEU A 432 6.98 19.12 9.03
C LEU A 432 7.56 20.44 9.56
N LEU A 433 7.01 21.60 9.19
CA LEU A 433 7.59 22.90 9.59
C LEU A 433 7.24 23.35 11.01
N LEU A 434 6.28 22.71 11.69
CA LEU A 434 5.93 23.07 13.07
C LEU A 434 6.90 22.52 14.13
N PHE A 435 7.90 21.73 13.75
CA PHE A 435 8.89 21.15 14.67
C PHE A 435 10.15 22.01 14.90
N ASN A 436 10.26 23.18 14.26
CA ASN A 436 11.40 24.09 14.49
C ASN A 436 11.08 25.28 15.40
N TYR A 437 9.92 25.34 16.05
CA TYR A 437 9.53 26.45 16.94
C TYR A 437 8.79 26.03 18.24
N LEU A 438 9.10 24.84 18.76
CA LEU A 438 8.90 24.46 20.17
C LEU A 438 10.15 23.69 20.61
#